data_AF-A0A7V4EGM8-F1
#
_entry.id   AF-A0A7V4EGM8-F1
#
_cell.length_a   1.000
_cell.length_b   1.000
_cell.length_c   1.000
_cell.angle_alpha   90.00
_cell.angle_beta   90.00
_cell.angle_gamma   90.00
#
_symmetry.space_group_name_H-M   'P 1'
#
loop_
_entity.id
_entity.type
_entity.pdbx_description
1 polymer ?
#
loop_
_entity_poly.entity_id
_entity_poly.type
_entity_poly.pdbx_seq_one_letter_code
_entity_poly.pdbx_strand_id
1 'polypeptide(L)'
;MVPLLTTPLPVPHGFTTRLGGVSQGPFQSLNLSAATGDDPERVAENQRRVLSRFGHPPVAGLKQVHGTEIHLVEGPGVWEGDGLLTRTPGLLLRVRVADCYPLLLYHPEGAVAALHAGWRG
;
A
#
# COMPACT_ATOMS: atom_id res chain seq x y z
N MET A 1 -7.27 11.57 12.28
CA MET A 1 -7.15 11.49 10.80
C MET A 1 -5.84 10.80 10.47
N VAL A 2 -5.79 9.89 9.48
CA VAL A 2 -4.53 9.25 9.07
C VAL A 2 -3.70 10.22 8.22
N PRO A 3 -2.49 10.61 8.66
CA PRO A 3 -1.60 11.45 7.87
C PRO A 3 -1.02 10.66 6.69
N LEU A 4 -0.93 11.32 5.53
CA LEU A 4 -0.26 10.81 4.33
C LEU A 4 0.83 11.78 3.93
N LEU A 5 2.02 11.25 3.64
CA LEU A 5 3.07 12.00 2.97
C LEU A 5 2.81 11.93 1.47
N THR A 6 2.71 13.08 0.82
CA THR A 6 2.38 13.21 -0.61
C THR A 6 3.41 14.07 -1.32
N THR A 7 3.46 13.94 -2.64
CA THR A 7 4.27 14.74 -3.56
C THR A 7 3.35 15.45 -4.57
N PRO A 8 3.88 16.31 -5.45
CA PRO A 8 3.09 17.02 -6.46
C PRO A 8 2.57 16.15 -7.62
N LEU A 9 2.48 14.82 -7.47
CA LEU A 9 1.89 13.97 -8.52
C LEU A 9 0.40 14.30 -8.73
N PRO A 10 -0.11 14.32 -9.98
CA PRO A 10 -1.47 14.73 -10.30
C PRO A 10 -2.53 13.66 -10.00
N VAL A 11 -2.17 12.59 -9.29
CA VAL A 11 -3.05 11.44 -8.98
C VAL A 11 -3.11 11.21 -7.47
N PRO A 12 -4.23 10.73 -6.91
CA PRO A 12 -4.31 10.39 -5.49
C PRO A 12 -3.26 9.33 -5.12
N HIS A 13 -2.42 9.65 -4.13
CA HIS A 13 -1.35 8.77 -3.66
C HIS A 13 -0.98 9.14 -2.21
N GLY A 14 -0.09 8.36 -1.60
CA GLY A 14 0.57 8.77 -0.38
C GLY A 14 1.25 7.63 0.35
N PHE A 15 2.23 7.99 1.18
CA PHE A 15 2.88 7.09 2.12
C PHE A 15 2.28 7.31 3.50
N THR A 16 1.76 6.26 4.11
CA THR A 16 1.30 6.29 5.50
C THR A 16 2.47 6.43 6.46
N THR A 17 2.26 7.07 7.60
CA THR A 17 3.18 6.97 8.75
C THR A 17 2.65 5.93 9.74
N ARG A 18 3.38 5.66 10.83
CA ARG A 18 2.88 4.81 11.92
C ARG A 18 1.75 5.43 12.76
N LEU A 19 1.36 6.68 12.49
CA LEU A 19 0.40 7.47 13.27
C LEU A 19 -1.04 7.33 12.74
N GLY A 20 -2.02 7.48 13.64
CA GLY A 20 -3.44 7.59 13.28
C GLY A 20 -4.24 6.28 13.31
N GLY A 21 -3.65 5.19 13.79
CA GLY A 21 -4.34 3.90 13.93
C GLY A 21 -4.81 3.58 15.35
N VAL A 22 -5.13 2.31 15.60
CA VAL A 22 -5.64 1.77 16.87
C VAL A 22 -4.80 0.63 17.46
N SER A 23 -3.76 0.19 16.75
CA SER A 23 -2.86 -0.86 17.23
C SER A 23 -2.06 -0.38 18.45
N GLN A 24 -1.59 -1.34 19.26
CA GLN A 24 -0.94 -1.09 20.54
C GLN A 24 0.43 -1.78 20.62
N GLY A 25 1.21 -1.43 21.64
CA GLY A 25 2.51 -2.05 21.92
C GLY A 25 3.47 -1.95 20.72
N PRO A 26 4.09 -3.07 20.27
CA PRO A 26 5.05 -3.04 19.16
C PRO A 26 4.41 -2.60 17.83
N PHE A 27 3.08 -2.69 17.71
CA PHE A 27 2.34 -2.34 16.50
C PHE A 27 1.78 -0.91 16.52
N GLN A 28 2.05 -0.15 17.59
CA GLN A 28 1.46 1.18 17.77
C GLN A 28 1.87 2.14 16.63
N SER A 29 0.98 2.89 15.97
CA SER A 29 -0.49 2.90 16.10
C SER A 29 -1.20 2.37 14.86
N LEU A 30 -0.60 2.49 13.67
CA LEU A 30 -1.21 2.19 12.38
C LEU A 30 -0.53 0.99 11.71
N ASN A 31 -0.61 -0.19 12.31
CA ASN A 31 -0.18 -1.40 11.64
C ASN A 31 -1.20 -1.83 10.58
N LEU A 32 -0.72 -2.08 9.36
CA LEU A 32 -1.53 -2.44 8.18
C LEU A 32 -1.33 -3.89 7.73
N SER A 33 -0.44 -4.63 8.41
CA SER A 33 -0.08 -5.99 8.03
C SER A 33 -0.75 -7.01 8.92
N ALA A 34 -1.46 -7.96 8.31
CA ALA A 34 -1.98 -9.14 9.00
C ALA A 34 -0.87 -10.18 9.29
N ALA A 35 0.35 -9.98 8.76
CA ALA A 35 1.46 -10.91 8.90
C ALA A 35 2.34 -10.65 10.13
N THR A 36 2.06 -9.61 10.93
CA THR A 36 2.94 -9.17 12.03
C THR A 36 2.52 -9.69 13.41
N GLY A 37 1.49 -10.52 13.51
CA GLY A 37 0.99 -11.06 14.79
C GLY A 37 0.18 -10.08 15.63
N ASP A 38 -0.21 -8.93 15.07
CA ASP A 38 -1.14 -7.99 15.70
C ASP A 38 -2.58 -8.51 15.70
N ASP A 39 -3.43 -7.87 16.50
CA ASP A 39 -4.86 -8.13 16.54
C ASP A 39 -5.50 -7.89 15.16
N PRO A 40 -6.13 -8.90 14.53
CA PRO A 40 -6.74 -8.78 13.21
C PRO A 40 -7.79 -7.67 13.11
N GLU A 41 -8.55 -7.40 14.18
CA GLU A 41 -9.58 -6.36 14.19
C GLU A 41 -8.94 -4.96 14.15
N ARG A 42 -7.82 -4.79 14.86
CA ARG A 42 -7.05 -3.53 14.84
C ARG A 42 -6.41 -3.29 13.47
N VAL A 43 -5.87 -4.34 12.86
CA VAL A 43 -5.32 -4.26 11.49
C VAL A 43 -6.42 -3.92 10.49
N ALA A 44 -7.59 -4.55 10.59
CA ALA A 44 -8.73 -4.25 9.72
C ALA A 44 -9.21 -2.80 9.88
N GLU A 45 -9.33 -2.29 11.11
CA GLU A 45 -9.68 -0.90 11.38
C GLU A 45 -8.63 0.08 10.83
N ASN A 46 -7.34 -0.21 10.99
CA ASN A 46 -6.27 0.60 10.43
C ASN A 46 -6.33 0.65 8.89
N GLN A 47 -6.56 -0.51 8.25
CA GLN A 47 -6.76 -0.58 6.81
C GLN A 47 -7.98 0.23 6.38
N ARG A 48 -9.12 0.10 7.07
CA ARG A 48 -10.34 0.88 6.80
C ARG A 48 -10.07 2.39 6.89
N ARG A 49 -9.34 2.83 7.91
CA ARG A 49 -8.96 4.24 8.09
C ARG A 49 -8.09 4.75 6.95
N VAL A 50 -7.11 3.99 6.49
CA VAL A 50 -6.29 4.36 5.33
C VAL A 50 -7.15 4.44 4.08
N LEU A 51 -7.97 3.43 3.81
CA LEU A 51 -8.83 3.39 2.62
C LEU A 51 -9.86 4.53 2.58
N SER A 52 -10.33 5.00 3.74
CA SER A 52 -11.22 6.17 3.81
C SER A 52 -10.58 7.44 3.24
N ARG A 53 -9.25 7.56 3.26
CA ARG A 53 -8.53 8.69 2.66
C ARG A 53 -8.62 8.72 1.14
N PHE A 54 -8.96 7.58 0.53
CA PHE A 54 -9.09 7.39 -0.90
C PHE A 54 -10.54 7.10 -1.34
N GLY A 55 -11.52 7.24 -0.44
CA GLY A 55 -12.93 6.98 -0.75
C GLY A 55 -13.31 5.50 -0.82
N HIS A 56 -12.58 4.62 -0.11
CA HIS A 56 -12.81 3.17 -0.09
C HIS A 56 -12.76 2.47 -1.46
N PRO A 57 -11.67 2.65 -2.25
CA PRO A 57 -11.54 2.02 -3.55
C PRO A 57 -11.29 0.51 -3.43
N PRO A 58 -11.53 -0.27 -4.50
CA PRO A 58 -10.96 -1.61 -4.64
C PRO A 58 -9.43 -1.55 -4.56
N VAL A 59 -8.81 -2.60 -4.00
CA VAL A 59 -7.37 -2.64 -3.72
C VAL A 59 -6.71 -3.81 -4.42
N ALA A 60 -5.64 -3.52 -5.17
CA ALA A 60 -4.66 -4.52 -5.58
C ALA A 60 -3.47 -4.47 -4.61
N GLY A 61 -3.08 -5.63 -4.09
CA GLY A 61 -1.95 -5.74 -3.15
C GLY A 61 -1.04 -6.92 -3.47
N LEU A 62 0.02 -7.04 -2.67
CA LEU A 62 1.04 -8.07 -2.86
C LEU A 62 1.20 -8.97 -1.63
N LYS A 63 1.47 -10.24 -1.89
CA LYS A 63 2.27 -11.12 -1.05
C LYS A 63 3.73 -10.93 -1.48
N GLN A 64 4.41 -9.99 -0.82
CA GLN A 64 5.78 -9.60 -1.13
C GLN A 64 6.77 -10.71 -0.80
N VAL A 65 7.69 -10.99 -1.73
CA VAL A 65 8.68 -12.08 -1.62
C VAL A 65 10.13 -11.60 -1.74
N HIS A 66 10.35 -10.27 -1.81
CA HIS A 66 11.67 -9.67 -2.04
C HIS A 66 12.32 -10.15 -3.35
N GLY A 67 11.50 -10.39 -4.37
CA GLY A 67 11.92 -10.67 -5.74
C GLY A 67 11.71 -9.46 -6.64
N THR A 68 11.62 -9.73 -7.95
CA THR A 68 11.57 -8.70 -9.00
C THR A 68 10.30 -8.80 -9.87
N GLU A 69 9.36 -9.69 -9.52
CA GLU A 69 8.12 -9.91 -10.25
C GLU A 69 7.16 -8.71 -10.13
N ILE A 70 6.69 -8.21 -11.28
CA ILE A 70 5.79 -7.06 -11.38
C ILE A 70 4.54 -7.48 -12.15
N HIS A 71 3.37 -7.23 -11.57
CA HIS A 71 2.08 -7.57 -12.19
C HIS A 71 1.39 -6.36 -12.79
N LEU A 72 0.96 -6.48 -14.05
CA LEU A 72 -0.06 -5.60 -14.62
C LEU A 72 -1.43 -6.07 -14.11
N VAL A 73 -2.14 -5.22 -13.39
CA VAL A 73 -3.41 -5.56 -12.75
C VAL A 73 -4.55 -4.67 -13.22
N GLU A 74 -5.73 -5.28 -13.38
CA GLU A 74 -6.93 -4.60 -13.87
C GLU A 74 -8.09 -4.60 -12.85
N GLY A 75 -7.90 -5.23 -11.68
CA GLY A 75 -8.90 -5.32 -10.62
C GLY A 75 -8.30 -5.59 -9.23
N PRO A 76 -9.13 -5.66 -8.19
CA PRO A 76 -8.67 -5.96 -6.83
C PRO A 76 -8.19 -7.40 -6.70
N GLY A 77 -7.27 -7.63 -5.77
CA GLY A 77 -6.72 -8.96 -5.51
C GLY A 77 -5.38 -8.93 -4.78
N VAL A 78 -4.77 -10.10 -4.65
CA VAL A 78 -3.43 -10.27 -4.08
C VAL A 78 -2.59 -11.14 -4.99
N TRP A 79 -1.43 -10.64 -5.40
CA TRP A 79 -0.47 -11.34 -6.25
C TRP A 79 0.82 -11.63 -5.47
N GLU A 80 1.50 -12.73 -5.78
CA GLU A 80 2.85 -12.97 -5.27
C GLU A 80 3.87 -12.24 -6.15
N GLY A 81 4.67 -11.36 -5.55
CA GLY A 81 5.60 -10.49 -6.27
C GLY A 81 5.85 -9.20 -5.51
N ASP A 82 6.59 -8.27 -6.13
CA ASP A 82 7.11 -7.07 -5.46
C ASP A 82 6.80 -5.77 -6.22
N GLY A 83 6.06 -5.85 -7.34
CA GLY A 83 5.50 -4.69 -8.01
C GLY A 83 4.08 -4.87 -8.54
N LEU A 84 3.35 -3.77 -8.60
CA LEU A 84 2.06 -3.64 -9.27
C LEU A 84 2.09 -2.46 -10.23
N LEU A 85 1.46 -2.62 -11.39
CA LEU A 85 1.24 -1.60 -12.41
C LEU A 85 -0.23 -1.63 -12.83
N THR A 86 -0.87 -0.48 -13.06
CA THR A 86 -2.22 -0.44 -13.61
C THR A 86 -2.45 0.79 -14.47
N ARG A 87 -3.41 0.68 -15.40
CA ARG A 87 -4.07 1.80 -16.09
C ARG A 87 -5.55 1.91 -15.74
N THR A 88 -6.06 1.05 -14.86
CA THR A 88 -7.48 1.01 -14.47
C THR A 88 -7.80 2.15 -13.50
N PRO A 89 -8.65 3.12 -13.87
CA PRO A 89 -9.05 4.19 -12.97
C PRO A 89 -9.81 3.65 -11.76
N GLY A 90 -9.55 4.22 -10.58
CA GLY A 90 -10.23 3.85 -9.33
C GLY A 90 -9.67 2.61 -8.63
N LEU A 91 -8.67 1.92 -9.19
CA LEU A 91 -7.96 0.83 -8.52
C LEU A 91 -6.79 1.36 -7.69
N LEU A 92 -6.79 1.10 -6.37
CA LEU A 92 -5.69 1.50 -5.48
C LEU A 92 -4.63 0.40 -5.42
N LEU A 93 -3.39 0.74 -5.78
CA LEU A 93 -2.24 -0.16 -5.62
C LEU A 93 -1.64 -0.01 -4.22
N ARG A 94 -1.28 -1.14 -3.59
CA ARG A 94 -0.71 -1.15 -2.24
C ARG A 94 0.50 -2.09 -2.13
N VAL A 95 1.61 -1.52 -1.69
CA VAL A 95 2.76 -2.25 -1.12
C VAL A 95 2.89 -1.93 0.37
N ARG A 96 3.55 -2.79 1.14
CA ARG A 96 3.81 -2.58 2.57
C ARG A 96 5.31 -2.59 2.83
N VAL A 97 5.77 -1.70 3.69
CA VAL A 97 7.16 -1.62 4.08
C VAL A 97 7.30 -1.30 5.55
N ALA A 98 8.38 -1.79 6.13
CA ALA A 98 9.06 -1.26 7.31
C ALA A 98 10.54 -1.45 7.01
N ASP A 99 11.26 -0.35 6.75
CA ASP A 99 12.66 -0.28 6.30
C ASP A 99 12.90 -0.41 4.78
N CYS A 100 12.25 -1.33 4.06
CA CYS A 100 12.40 -1.40 2.59
C CYS A 100 11.88 -0.13 1.89
N TYR A 101 12.36 0.15 0.67
CA TYR A 101 11.99 1.35 -0.07
C TYR A 101 10.66 1.16 -0.81
N PRO A 102 9.62 1.96 -0.51
CA PRO A 102 8.39 1.97 -1.29
C PRO A 102 8.53 2.98 -2.45
N LEU A 103 8.25 2.56 -3.68
CA LEU A 103 8.26 3.44 -4.84
C LEU A 103 6.86 3.60 -5.40
N LEU A 104 6.45 4.84 -5.65
CA LEU A 104 5.21 5.17 -6.37
C LEU A 104 5.60 5.88 -7.67
N LEU A 105 5.16 5.33 -8.79
CA LEU A 105 5.45 5.87 -10.13
C LEU A 105 4.15 6.28 -10.81
N TYR A 106 4.23 7.34 -11.61
CA TYR A 106 3.15 7.84 -12.45
C TYR A 106 3.67 8.10 -13.86
N HIS A 107 2.93 7.63 -14.85
CA HIS A 107 3.16 7.92 -16.26
C HIS A 107 2.13 8.95 -16.76
N PRO A 108 2.53 9.96 -17.54
CA PRO A 108 1.61 10.99 -18.06
C PRO A 108 0.40 10.46 -18.83
N GLU A 109 0.50 9.28 -19.44
CA GLU A 109 -0.63 8.62 -20.12
C GLU A 109 -1.62 7.91 -19.18
N GLY A 110 -1.48 8.08 -17.86
CA GLY A 110 -2.44 7.58 -16.87
C GLY A 110 -2.12 6.20 -16.29
N ALA A 111 -0.90 5.68 -16.48
CA ALA A 111 -0.45 4.48 -15.77
C ALA A 111 0.14 4.85 -14.40
N VAL A 112 -0.05 3.99 -13.40
CA VAL A 112 0.56 4.13 -12.07
C VAL A 112 1.16 2.80 -11.63
N ALA A 113 2.24 2.86 -10.84
CA ALA A 113 2.86 1.68 -10.25
C ALA A 113 3.16 1.88 -8.77
N ALA A 114 3.11 0.78 -8.01
CA ALA A 114 3.56 0.71 -6.63
C ALA A 114 4.53 -0.47 -6.48
N LEU A 115 5.75 -0.20 -6.03
CA LEU A 115 6.83 -1.17 -5.95
C LEU A 115 7.39 -1.27 -4.54
N HIS A 116 7.75 -2.49 -4.15
CA HIS A 116 8.51 -2.82 -2.97
C HIS A 116 9.96 -3.11 -3.38
N ALA A 117 10.88 -2.23 -3.01
CA ALA A 117 12.31 -2.39 -3.27
C ALA A 117 13.06 -2.63 -1.95
N GLY A 118 13.14 -3.90 -1.55
CA GLY A 118 14.10 -4.35 -0.54
C GLY A 118 15.48 -4.53 -1.18
N TRP A 119 16.54 -4.69 -0.39
CA TRP A 119 17.92 -4.80 -0.92
C TRP A 119 18.16 -5.94 -1.94
N ARG A 120 17.30 -6.97 -1.94
CA ARG A 120 17.38 -8.12 -2.86
C ARG A 120 16.71 -7.88 -4.21
N GLY A 121 15.63 -7.09 -4.19
CA GLY A 121 14.72 -6.90 -5.33
C GLY A 121 14.96 -5.56 -6.02
#